data_AF-A0A4Y7IZ56-F1
#
_entry.id   AF-A0A4Y7IZ56-F1
#
_cell.length_a   1.000
_cell.length_b   1.000
_cell.length_c   1.000
_cell.angle_alpha   90.00
_cell.angle_beta   90.00
_cell.angle_gamma   90.00
#
_symmetry.space_group_name_H-M   'P 1'
#
loop_
_entity.id
_entity.type
_entity.pdbx_description
1 polymer ?
#
loop_
_entity_poly.entity_id
_entity_poly.type
_entity_poly.pdbx_seq_one_letter_code
_entity_poly.pdbx_strand_id
1 'polypeptide(L)'
;MKNSKCCVVVVFLVLFSLCVSATDPGSLQDFFFVNGLFCKDPKLAVAEDFYLANFNKPGDYAPMGLNPPHTHPRTSEILIILEGTLHVGFVTSNPENKLFTKVLYKGDIFVFPVGLIHFQVNVRKTPAVAIAALSSQNPGVITIANAVFGSKAPIYDDVLAKAFQVDKKVVDYLQSQFWMEN
;
A
#
# COMPACT_ATOMS: atom_id res chain seq x y z
N MET A 1 32.25 41.54 -44.39
CA MET A 1 32.49 40.83 -43.11
C MET A 1 31.66 41.56 -42.05
N LYS A 2 30.70 41.03 -41.30
CA LYS A 2 30.09 39.71 -41.09
C LYS A 2 28.63 39.96 -40.69
N ASN A 3 27.71 39.12 -41.17
CA ASN A 3 26.31 39.10 -40.76
C ASN A 3 26.18 38.71 -39.28
N SER A 4 25.49 39.52 -38.49
CA SER A 4 25.09 39.16 -37.12
C SER A 4 23.80 38.35 -37.19
N LYS A 5 23.91 37.02 -37.12
CA LYS A 5 22.77 36.14 -36.90
C LYS A 5 22.63 35.96 -35.39
N CYS A 6 21.52 36.48 -34.87
CA CYS A 6 21.02 36.22 -33.53
C CYS A 6 20.77 34.72 -33.38
N CYS A 7 21.68 34.01 -32.70
CA CYS A 7 21.44 32.62 -32.27
C CYS A 7 20.47 32.68 -31.09
N VAL A 8 19.18 32.55 -31.39
CA VAL A 8 18.17 32.21 -30.39
C VAL A 8 18.52 30.80 -29.90
N VAL A 9 19.13 30.71 -28.72
CA VAL A 9 19.33 29.45 -28.01
C VAL A 9 17.96 29.04 -27.47
N VAL A 10 17.20 28.28 -28.27
CA VAL A 10 15.99 27.61 -27.81
C VAL A 10 16.42 26.45 -26.92
N VAL A 11 16.35 26.66 -25.61
CA VAL A 11 16.52 25.59 -24.62
C VAL A 11 15.27 24.71 -24.70
N PHE A 12 15.36 23.59 -25.44
CA PHE A 12 14.36 22.53 -25.38
C PHE A 12 14.53 21.77 -24.05
N LEU A 13 13.76 22.16 -23.04
CA LEU A 13 13.49 21.33 -21.86
C LEU A 13 12.59 20.17 -22.32
N VAL A 14 13.20 19.09 -22.80
CA VAL A 14 12.49 17.83 -23.03
C VAL A 14 12.15 17.27 -21.66
N LEU A 15 10.89 17.44 -21.25
CA LEU A 15 10.31 16.73 -20.12
C LEU A 15 10.32 15.23 -20.48
N PHE A 16 11.39 14.53 -20.13
CA PHE A 16 11.38 13.08 -20.07
C PHE A 16 10.43 12.71 -18.93
N SER A 17 9.14 12.55 -19.25
CA SER A 17 8.20 11.88 -18.37
C SER A 17 8.59 10.41 -18.32
N LEU A 18 9.60 10.08 -17.51
CA LEU A 18 9.83 8.73 -17.07
C LEU A 18 8.61 8.34 -16.24
N CYS A 19 7.63 7.68 -16.87
CA CYS A 19 6.61 6.95 -16.14
C CYS A 19 7.34 5.81 -15.42
N VAL A 20 7.86 6.08 -14.22
CA VAL A 20 8.32 5.04 -13.30
C VAL A 20 7.05 4.37 -12.78
N SER A 21 6.57 3.38 -13.52
CA SER A 21 5.53 2.47 -13.05
C SER A 21 6.21 1.36 -12.24
N ALA A 22 5.91 1.28 -10.95
CA ALA A 22 6.34 0.18 -10.10
C ALA A 22 5.33 -0.98 -10.16
N THR A 23 4.96 -1.38 -11.37
CA THR A 23 4.22 -2.62 -11.62
C THR A 23 5.23 -3.77 -11.79
N ASP A 24 4.83 -4.97 -11.42
CA ASP A 24 5.68 -6.14 -11.63
C ASP A 24 6.09 -6.23 -13.12
N PRO A 25 7.37 -6.49 -13.42
CA PRO A 25 7.80 -6.68 -14.80
C PRO A 25 7.04 -7.87 -15.39
N GLY A 26 6.63 -7.75 -16.65
CA GLY A 26 6.04 -8.87 -17.37
C GLY A 26 7.01 -10.05 -17.42
N SER A 27 6.50 -11.27 -17.33
CA SER A 27 7.32 -12.48 -17.38
C SER A 27 8.06 -12.56 -18.73
N LEU A 28 9.40 -12.55 -18.70
CA LEU A 28 10.26 -12.54 -19.89
C LEU A 28 10.55 -13.95 -20.48
N GLN A 29 9.64 -14.92 -20.30
CA GLN A 29 9.82 -16.39 -20.49
C GLN A 29 10.51 -17.08 -19.31
N ASP A 30 10.06 -18.31 -18.98
CA ASP A 30 10.49 -19.39 -18.05
C ASP A 30 11.20 -19.07 -16.70
N PHE A 31 11.53 -17.82 -16.42
CA PHE A 31 12.17 -17.37 -15.20
C PHE A 31 11.10 -16.83 -14.26
N PHE A 32 10.72 -17.66 -13.29
CA PHE A 32 9.77 -17.32 -12.24
C PHE A 32 10.52 -16.88 -10.98
N PHE A 33 10.12 -15.75 -10.42
CA PHE A 33 10.42 -15.44 -9.02
C PHE A 33 9.41 -16.20 -8.15
N VAL A 34 9.88 -17.14 -7.35
CA VAL A 34 9.07 -17.84 -6.35
C VAL A 34 9.43 -17.26 -4.98
N ASN A 35 8.46 -16.67 -4.29
CA ASN A 35 8.61 -16.17 -2.92
C ASN A 35 9.76 -15.14 -2.72
N GLY A 36 10.06 -14.31 -3.72
CA GLY A 36 11.08 -13.25 -3.61
C GLY A 36 12.54 -13.73 -3.58
N LEU A 37 12.79 -15.01 -3.86
CA LEU A 37 14.13 -15.62 -3.98
C LEU A 37 14.57 -15.69 -5.45
N PHE A 38 15.89 -15.81 -5.66
CA PHE A 38 16.50 -15.96 -6.98
C PHE A 38 15.95 -17.21 -7.70
N CYS A 39 15.76 -17.10 -9.02
CA CYS A 39 15.14 -18.14 -9.84
C CYS A 39 15.82 -19.51 -9.67
N LYS A 40 15.04 -20.53 -9.33
CA LYS A 40 15.46 -21.92 -9.43
C LYS A 40 15.54 -22.30 -10.91
N ASP A 41 16.49 -23.16 -11.29
CA ASP A 41 16.53 -23.73 -12.64
C ASP A 41 15.20 -24.47 -12.89
N PRO A 42 14.45 -24.18 -13.98
CA PRO A 42 13.19 -24.86 -14.29
C PRO A 42 13.32 -26.39 -14.33
N LYS A 43 14.50 -26.92 -14.66
CA LYS A 43 14.76 -28.38 -14.66
C LYS A 43 14.86 -28.98 -13.25
N LEU A 44 15.14 -28.14 -12.26
CA LEU A 44 15.25 -28.53 -10.85
C LEU A 44 13.99 -28.18 -10.04
N ALA A 45 13.01 -27.53 -10.68
CA ALA A 45 11.76 -27.18 -10.04
C ALA A 45 10.90 -28.43 -9.79
N VAL A 46 10.26 -28.49 -8.63
CA VAL A 46 9.35 -29.56 -8.20
C VAL A 46 8.00 -28.95 -7.80
N ALA A 47 6.96 -29.77 -7.69
CA ALA A 47 5.60 -29.29 -7.38
C ALA A 47 5.54 -28.51 -6.06
N GLU A 48 6.37 -28.90 -5.10
CA GLU A 48 6.49 -28.29 -3.78
C GLU A 48 7.01 -26.84 -3.84
N ASP A 49 7.77 -26.46 -4.89
CA ASP A 49 8.22 -25.07 -5.07
C ASP A 49 7.05 -24.14 -5.40
N PHE A 50 5.95 -24.66 -5.95
CA PHE A 50 4.75 -23.89 -6.34
C PHE A 50 3.58 -24.09 -5.37
N TYR A 51 3.78 -24.86 -4.31
CA TYR A 51 2.76 -25.19 -3.33
C TYR A 51 2.90 -24.35 -2.07
N LEU A 52 1.85 -23.64 -1.71
CA LEU A 52 1.72 -22.97 -0.41
C LEU A 52 0.62 -23.66 0.40
N ALA A 53 1.01 -24.31 1.48
CA ALA A 53 0.09 -24.88 2.46
C ALA A 53 -0.47 -23.80 3.39
N ASN A 54 -1.49 -24.16 4.18
CA ASN A 54 -2.01 -23.36 5.29
C ASN A 54 -2.73 -22.05 4.93
N PHE A 55 -3.26 -21.96 3.71
CA PHE A 55 -4.15 -20.84 3.32
C PHE A 55 -5.52 -20.87 4.03
N ASN A 56 -5.76 -21.87 4.88
CA ASN A 56 -6.91 -21.98 5.78
C ASN A 56 -6.76 -21.16 7.07
N LYS A 57 -5.71 -20.33 7.21
CA LYS A 57 -5.57 -19.30 8.25
C LYS A 57 -5.67 -17.89 7.64
N PRO A 58 -6.85 -17.50 7.15
CA PRO A 58 -7.12 -16.15 6.65
C PRO A 58 -6.88 -15.08 7.72
N GLY A 59 -6.83 -13.81 7.31
CA GLY A 59 -6.72 -12.70 8.25
C GLY A 59 -7.96 -12.64 9.15
N ASP A 60 -7.75 -12.87 10.44
CA ASP A 60 -8.81 -12.83 11.45
C ASP A 60 -8.92 -11.42 12.04
N TYR A 61 -10.09 -10.81 11.87
CA TYR A 61 -10.44 -9.57 12.53
C TYR A 61 -11.22 -9.90 13.80
N ALA A 62 -10.56 -9.77 14.95
CA ALA A 62 -11.21 -9.82 16.25
C ALA A 62 -12.38 -8.81 16.32
N PRO A 63 -13.34 -8.97 17.25
CA PRO A 63 -14.32 -7.93 17.52
C PRO A 63 -13.63 -6.57 17.75
N MET A 64 -14.05 -5.53 17.04
CA MET A 64 -13.41 -4.20 17.03
C MET A 64 -11.98 -4.15 16.48
N GLY A 65 -11.49 -5.24 15.87
CA GLY A 65 -10.18 -5.30 15.22
C GLY A 65 -10.08 -4.33 14.05
N LEU A 66 -8.96 -3.62 13.97
CA LEU A 66 -8.70 -2.56 12.99
C LEU A 66 -7.43 -2.92 12.21
N ASN A 67 -7.55 -3.05 10.90
CA ASN A 67 -6.39 -2.83 10.04
C ASN A 67 -6.33 -1.32 9.75
N PRO A 68 -5.36 -0.59 10.34
CA PRO A 68 -5.33 0.87 10.35
C PRO A 68 -5.15 1.43 8.94
N PRO A 69 -5.35 2.76 8.75
CA PRO A 69 -5.07 3.41 7.48
C PRO A 69 -3.67 3.06 6.96
N HIS A 70 -3.63 2.42 5.79
CA HIS A 70 -2.41 2.01 5.11
C HIS A 70 -2.56 2.14 3.59
N THR A 71 -1.45 2.00 2.89
CA THR A 71 -1.43 1.98 1.42
C THR A 71 -0.44 0.94 0.91
N HIS A 72 -0.70 0.45 -0.30
CA HIS A 72 0.21 -0.38 -1.05
C HIS A 72 0.80 0.42 -2.23
N PRO A 73 2.10 0.73 -2.20
CA PRO A 73 2.72 1.58 -3.23
C PRO A 73 2.82 0.90 -4.61
N ARG A 74 2.63 -0.42 -4.71
CA ARG A 74 2.92 -1.20 -5.93
C ARG A 74 1.80 -2.14 -6.35
N THR A 75 0.60 -2.04 -5.76
CA THR A 75 -0.49 -2.96 -6.09
C THR A 75 -1.88 -2.40 -5.80
N SER A 76 -2.87 -2.89 -6.55
CA SER A 76 -4.27 -2.85 -6.12
C SER A 76 -4.59 -4.10 -5.30
N GLU A 77 -5.46 -3.96 -4.31
CA GLU A 77 -5.94 -5.06 -3.47
C GLU A 77 -7.40 -5.39 -3.79
N ILE A 78 -7.74 -6.68 -3.80
CA ILE A 78 -9.11 -7.16 -3.75
C ILE A 78 -9.30 -7.88 -2.42
N LEU A 79 -10.33 -7.49 -1.66
CA LEU A 79 -10.70 -8.11 -0.39
C LEU A 79 -12.02 -8.86 -0.52
N ILE A 80 -12.04 -10.12 -0.08
CA ILE A 80 -13.21 -11.00 -0.10
C ILE A 80 -13.53 -11.43 1.33
N ILE A 81 -14.79 -11.25 1.76
CA ILE A 81 -15.23 -11.67 3.09
C ILE A 81 -15.62 -13.14 3.09
N LEU A 82 -14.93 -13.96 3.88
CA LEU A 82 -15.26 -15.37 4.07
C LEU A 82 -16.28 -15.57 5.18
N GLU A 83 -16.17 -14.82 6.28
CA GLU A 83 -17.05 -14.90 7.44
C GLU A 83 -17.20 -13.54 8.13
N GLY A 84 -18.31 -13.35 8.84
CA GLY A 84 -18.57 -12.13 9.58
C GLY A 84 -18.89 -10.92 8.69
N THR A 85 -18.43 -9.75 9.12
CA THR A 85 -18.74 -8.46 8.48
C THR A 85 -17.59 -7.49 8.71
N LEU A 86 -17.18 -6.77 7.68
CA LEU A 86 -16.16 -5.71 7.79
C LEU A 86 -16.70 -4.39 7.27
N HIS A 87 -16.39 -3.29 7.96
CA HIS A 87 -16.54 -1.96 7.42
C HIS A 87 -15.20 -1.55 6.80
N VAL A 88 -15.21 -1.21 5.52
CA VAL A 88 -13.99 -0.90 4.77
C VAL A 88 -14.11 0.43 4.07
N GLY A 89 -12.99 1.02 3.68
CA GLY A 89 -13.00 2.17 2.80
C GLY A 89 -11.63 2.62 2.34
N PHE A 90 -11.62 3.46 1.30
CA PHE A 90 -10.43 4.16 0.81
C PHE A 90 -10.72 5.64 0.56
N VAL A 91 -9.66 6.44 0.57
CA VAL A 91 -9.73 7.88 0.31
C VAL A 91 -9.05 8.17 -1.02
N THR A 92 -9.70 8.95 -1.89
CA THR A 92 -9.09 9.38 -3.16
C THR A 92 -7.95 10.35 -2.93
N SER A 93 -7.10 10.55 -3.94
CA SER A 93 -6.06 11.58 -3.91
C SER A 93 -6.64 13.00 -3.83
N ASN A 94 -5.75 13.95 -3.58
CA ASN A 94 -6.03 15.38 -3.69
C ASN A 94 -6.58 15.75 -5.09
N PRO A 95 -7.38 16.83 -5.19
CA PRO A 95 -7.79 17.71 -4.09
C PRO A 95 -9.00 17.24 -3.27
N GLU A 96 -9.79 16.29 -3.78
CA GLU A 96 -11.10 15.98 -3.16
C GLU A 96 -10.99 15.20 -1.85
N ASN A 97 -9.99 14.32 -1.70
CA ASN A 97 -9.85 13.45 -0.53
C ASN A 97 -11.16 12.73 -0.15
N LYS A 98 -11.88 12.23 -1.17
CA LYS A 98 -13.21 11.67 -1.01
C LYS A 98 -13.14 10.26 -0.43
N LEU A 99 -13.87 10.01 0.65
CA LEU A 99 -14.05 8.68 1.22
C LEU A 99 -15.06 7.86 0.42
N PHE A 100 -14.64 6.67 -0.02
CA PHE A 100 -15.51 5.60 -0.48
C PHE A 100 -15.53 4.50 0.58
N THR A 101 -16.71 4.12 1.04
CA THR A 101 -16.85 3.16 2.15
C THR A 101 -18.05 2.24 1.95
N LYS A 102 -17.94 1.02 2.49
CA LYS A 102 -19.02 0.03 2.48
C LYS A 102 -18.89 -0.89 3.69
N VAL A 103 -20.03 -1.41 4.15
CA VAL A 103 -20.09 -2.57 5.03
C VAL A 103 -20.24 -3.81 4.16
N LEU A 104 -19.26 -4.72 4.24
CA LEU A 104 -19.19 -5.97 3.49
C LEU A 104 -19.65 -7.14 4.36
N TYR A 105 -20.44 -8.02 3.78
CA TYR A 105 -20.92 -9.27 4.37
C TYR A 105 -20.21 -10.46 3.72
N LYS A 106 -20.36 -11.66 4.30
CA LYS A 106 -19.86 -12.91 3.72
C LYS A 106 -20.22 -13.01 2.23
N GLY A 107 -19.21 -13.24 1.40
CA GLY A 107 -19.32 -13.34 -0.06
C GLY A 107 -19.12 -12.01 -0.81
N ASP A 108 -19.16 -10.87 -0.12
CA ASP A 108 -18.91 -9.57 -0.75
C ASP A 108 -17.43 -9.38 -1.08
N ILE A 109 -17.19 -8.59 -2.12
CA ILE A 109 -15.88 -8.22 -2.63
C ILE A 109 -15.74 -6.70 -2.64
N PHE A 110 -14.55 -6.19 -2.33
CA PHE A 110 -14.22 -4.79 -2.46
C PHE A 110 -12.82 -4.60 -3.05
N VAL A 111 -12.65 -3.57 -3.88
CA VAL A 111 -11.39 -3.30 -4.59
C VAL A 111 -10.79 -1.99 -4.07
N PHE A 112 -9.53 -2.05 -3.66
CA PHE A 112 -8.73 -0.89 -3.27
C PHE A 112 -7.77 -0.53 -4.40
N PRO A 113 -7.91 0.65 -5.03
CA PRO A 113 -7.00 1.08 -6.08
C PRO A 113 -5.57 1.27 -5.57
N VAL A 114 -4.60 1.01 -6.44
CA VAL A 114 -3.17 1.16 -6.14
C VAL A 114 -2.81 2.51 -5.54
N GLY A 115 -2.02 2.48 -4.47
CA GLY A 115 -1.46 3.66 -3.82
C GLY A 115 -2.44 4.47 -2.96
N LEU A 116 -3.74 4.15 -2.96
CA LEU A 116 -4.71 4.89 -2.14
C LEU A 116 -4.72 4.42 -0.68
N ILE A 117 -4.87 5.38 0.24
CA ILE A 117 -5.01 5.10 1.66
C ILE A 117 -6.36 4.41 1.88
N HIS A 118 -6.34 3.26 2.55
CA HIS A 118 -7.52 2.47 2.86
C HIS A 118 -7.40 1.78 4.23
N PHE A 119 -8.51 1.25 4.72
CA PHE A 119 -8.64 0.63 6.03
C PHE A 119 -9.73 -0.44 6.05
N GLN A 120 -9.67 -1.32 7.04
CA GLN A 120 -10.70 -2.30 7.34
C GLN A 120 -10.92 -2.34 8.85
N VAL A 121 -12.18 -2.35 9.29
CA VAL A 121 -12.52 -2.44 10.72
C VAL A 121 -13.71 -3.35 10.94
N ASN A 122 -13.58 -4.26 11.91
CA ASN A 122 -14.66 -5.11 12.34
C ASN A 122 -15.49 -4.39 13.42
N VAL A 123 -16.52 -3.65 13.00
CA VAL A 123 -17.45 -2.96 13.92
C VAL A 123 -18.47 -3.89 14.60
N ARG A 124 -18.33 -5.21 14.46
CA ARG A 124 -19.21 -6.21 15.07
C ARG A 124 -18.58 -6.82 16.32
N LYS A 125 -19.43 -7.44 17.12
CA LYS A 125 -19.04 -8.17 18.35
C LYS A 125 -18.55 -9.60 18.09
N THR A 126 -18.63 -10.05 16.83
CA THR A 126 -18.21 -11.37 16.39
C THR A 126 -16.98 -11.24 15.50
N PRO A 127 -16.07 -12.22 15.49
CA PRO A 127 -14.94 -12.23 14.57
C PRO A 127 -15.39 -12.15 13.10
N ALA A 128 -14.51 -11.65 12.25
CA ALA A 128 -14.69 -11.64 10.80
C ALA A 128 -13.42 -12.16 10.13
N VAL A 129 -13.60 -12.76 8.97
CA VAL A 129 -12.53 -13.44 8.24
C VAL A 129 -12.54 -12.96 6.80
N ALA A 130 -11.37 -12.55 6.30
CA ALA A 130 -11.22 -12.11 4.92
C ALA A 130 -9.93 -12.61 4.27
N ILE A 131 -9.96 -12.70 2.94
CA ILE A 131 -8.78 -12.91 2.11
C ILE A 131 -8.55 -11.66 1.27
N ALA A 132 -7.30 -11.17 1.28
CA ALA A 132 -6.81 -10.16 0.37
C ALA A 132 -6.00 -10.82 -0.76
N ALA A 133 -6.25 -10.41 -1.99
CA ALA A 133 -5.45 -10.76 -3.16
C ALA A 133 -4.85 -9.49 -3.75
N LEU A 134 -3.55 -9.52 -4.03
CA LEU A 134 -2.79 -8.35 -4.47
C LEU A 134 -2.22 -8.61 -5.87
N SER A 135 -2.28 -7.60 -6.71
CA SER A 135 -1.80 -7.62 -8.10
C SER A 135 -0.27 -7.56 -8.26
N SER A 136 0.51 -7.61 -7.17
CA SER A 136 1.97 -7.62 -7.21
C SER A 136 2.53 -8.68 -6.25
N GLN A 137 3.59 -9.37 -6.68
CA GLN A 137 4.37 -10.29 -5.86
C GLN A 137 5.11 -9.58 -4.72
N ASN A 138 5.32 -8.27 -4.83
CA ASN A 138 5.94 -7.45 -3.80
C ASN A 138 5.13 -6.16 -3.62
N PRO A 139 3.95 -6.23 -2.99
CA PRO A 139 3.02 -5.11 -2.91
C PRO A 139 3.58 -3.94 -2.09
N GLY A 140 4.35 -4.25 -1.05
CA GLY A 140 4.74 -3.31 0.00
C GLY A 140 3.54 -2.85 0.83
N VAL A 141 3.77 -2.47 2.07
CA VAL A 141 2.73 -1.94 2.96
C VAL A 141 3.30 -0.71 3.66
N ILE A 142 2.55 0.39 3.65
CA ILE A 142 2.86 1.61 4.40
C ILE A 142 1.70 1.90 5.32
N THR A 143 1.81 1.50 6.59
CA THR A 143 0.87 1.93 7.63
C THR A 143 1.12 3.39 7.96
N ILE A 144 0.12 4.25 7.76
CA ILE A 144 0.32 5.70 7.72
C ILE A 144 0.83 6.23 9.06
N ALA A 145 0.21 5.84 10.16
CA ALA A 145 0.64 6.30 11.47
C ALA A 145 2.06 5.84 11.84
N ASN A 146 2.41 4.59 11.54
CA ASN A 146 3.76 4.05 11.76
C ASN A 146 4.81 4.78 10.93
N ALA A 147 4.51 5.05 9.66
CA ALA A 147 5.43 5.74 8.77
C ALA A 147 5.65 7.21 9.16
N VAL A 148 4.61 7.88 9.66
CA VAL A 148 4.66 9.30 10.02
C VAL A 148 5.20 9.53 11.44
N PHE A 149 4.74 8.76 12.42
CA PHE A 149 5.04 8.98 13.84
C PHE A 149 5.95 7.92 14.45
N GLY A 150 6.08 6.74 13.84
CA GLY A 150 6.86 5.61 14.36
C GLY A 150 8.06 5.21 13.51
N SER A 151 8.55 6.08 12.63
CA SER A 151 9.67 5.77 11.74
C SER A 151 10.98 5.56 12.52
N LYS A 152 11.83 4.64 12.04
CA LYS A 152 13.22 4.55 12.51
C LYS A 152 13.96 5.80 12.03
N ALA A 153 14.52 6.55 12.98
CA ALA A 153 14.76 7.99 12.86
C ALA A 153 13.42 8.76 12.71
N PRO A 154 12.96 9.43 13.79
CA PRO A 154 11.73 10.21 13.75
C PRO A 154 11.82 11.35 12.75
N ILE A 155 10.69 11.66 12.10
CA ILE A 155 10.55 12.92 11.36
C ILE A 155 10.63 14.07 12.37
N TYR A 156 11.34 15.15 12.02
CA TYR A 156 11.46 16.33 12.87
C TYR A 156 10.08 16.83 13.32
N ASP A 157 9.95 17.05 14.62
CA ASP A 157 8.72 17.50 15.27
C ASP A 157 8.19 18.81 14.67
N ASP A 158 9.07 19.75 14.31
CA ASP A 158 8.75 20.99 13.60
C ASP A 158 8.05 20.75 12.25
N VAL A 159 8.50 19.75 11.50
CA VAL A 159 7.91 19.40 10.20
C VAL A 159 6.50 18.87 10.41
N LEU A 160 6.33 17.94 11.35
CA LEU A 160 5.02 17.35 11.65
C LEU A 160 4.06 18.36 12.28
N ALA A 161 4.52 19.19 13.22
CA ALA A 161 3.70 20.23 13.86
C ALA A 161 3.15 21.20 12.82
N LYS A 162 4.00 21.62 11.87
CA LYS A 162 3.59 22.50 10.77
C LYS A 162 2.67 21.80 9.78
N ALA A 163 2.94 20.55 9.42
CA ALA A 163 2.13 19.78 8.47
C ALA A 163 0.74 19.45 9.00
N PHE A 164 0.65 19.05 10.28
CA PHE A 164 -0.59 18.69 10.96
C PHE A 164 -1.30 19.89 11.61
N GLN A 165 -0.66 21.07 11.63
CA GLN A 165 -1.20 22.31 12.22
C GLN A 165 -1.53 22.16 13.71
N VAL A 166 -0.62 21.52 14.45
CA VAL A 166 -0.75 21.26 15.89
C VAL A 166 0.51 21.69 16.62
N ASP A 167 0.43 21.77 17.95
CA ASP A 167 1.59 22.03 18.80
C ASP A 167 2.56 20.85 18.79
N LYS A 168 3.85 21.14 18.97
CA LYS A 168 4.92 20.14 19.14
C LYS A 168 4.59 19.09 20.21
N LYS A 169 3.96 19.50 21.32
CA LYS A 169 3.56 18.58 22.40
C LYS A 169 2.62 17.47 21.92
N VAL A 170 1.76 17.77 20.95
CA VAL A 170 0.87 16.76 20.34
C VAL A 170 1.69 15.80 19.48
N VAL A 171 2.65 16.32 18.71
CA VAL A 171 3.56 15.51 17.91
C VAL A 171 4.42 14.60 18.79
N ASP A 172 5.02 15.15 19.85
CA ASP A 172 5.83 14.39 20.82
C ASP A 172 5.00 13.27 21.45
N TYR A 173 3.75 13.58 21.82
CA TYR A 173 2.82 12.58 22.32
C TYR A 173 2.58 11.48 21.29
N LEU A 174 2.27 11.83 20.04
CA LEU A 174 2.04 10.86 18.96
C LEU A 174 3.30 10.02 18.69
N GLN A 175 4.49 10.62 18.60
CA GLN A 175 5.74 9.90 18.38
C GLN A 175 6.12 8.97 19.54
N SER A 176 5.64 9.26 20.76
CA SER A 176 5.82 8.39 21.93
C SER A 176 4.84 7.19 21.98
N GLN A 177 3.78 7.18 21.16
CA GLN A 177 2.83 6.08 21.13
C GLN A 177 3.44 4.82 20.49
N PHE A 178 2.89 3.66 20.85
CA PHE A 178 3.20 2.41 20.18
C PHE A 178 2.36 2.30 18.91
N TRP A 179 3.04 2.27 17.77
CA TRP A 179 2.40 2.16 16.46
C TRP A 179 2.45 0.75 15.87
N MET A 180 3.17 -0.20 16.49
CA MET A 180 3.27 -1.58 16.02
C MET A 180 2.04 -2.39 16.44
N GLU A 181 1.45 -3.13 15.49
CA GLU A 181 0.38 -4.14 15.72
C GLU A 181 -0.91 -3.61 16.40
N ASN A 182 -1.71 -2.85 15.65
CA ASN A 182 -3.13 -2.61 15.99
C ASN A 182 -4.03 -3.63 15.30
#